data_AF-A0A1I4RD69-F1
#
_entry.id   AF-A0A1I4RD69-F1
#
_cell.length_a   1.000
_cell.length_b   1.000
_cell.length_c   1.000
_cell.angle_alpha   90.00
_cell.angle_beta   90.00
_cell.angle_gamma   90.00
#
_symmetry.space_group_name_H-M   'P 1'
#
loop_
_entity.id
_entity.type
_entity.pdbx_description
1 polymer ?
#
loop_
_entity_poly.entity_id
_entity_poly.type
_entity_poly.pdbx_seq_one_letter_code
_entity_poly.pdbx_strand_id
1 'polypeptide(L)'
;MVKTLNTVLSPVMANPDLLRSPATVFVSGNDDGAKAVTRELLRDLGWSDRSIEDLGRINSARGTEALILLAPYLIRSKGFANFALSVVR
;
A
#
# COMPACT_ATOMS: atom_id res chain seq x y z
N MET A 1 4.48 -14.56 -7.25
CA MET A 1 3.39 -13.81 -6.59
C MET A 1 3.97 -12.61 -5.86
N VAL A 2 3.30 -11.46 -5.94
CA VAL A 2 3.65 -10.23 -5.22
C VAL A 2 2.40 -9.73 -4.49
N LYS A 3 2.53 -9.34 -3.22
CA LYS A 3 1.48 -8.70 -2.42
C LYS A 3 1.72 -7.20 -2.39
N THR A 4 0.67 -6.41 -2.66
CA THR A 4 0.70 -4.95 -2.55
C THR A 4 -0.71 -4.37 -2.43
N LEU A 5 -0.83 -3.04 -2.29
CA LEU A 5 -2.05 -2.21 -2.29
C LEU A 5 -3.10 -2.52 -1.22
N ASN A 6 -3.00 -3.62 -0.48
CA ASN A 6 -4.04 -4.07 0.43
C ASN A 6 -4.25 -3.17 1.66
N THR A 7 -3.37 -2.19 1.92
CA THR A 7 -3.41 -1.29 3.07
C THR A 7 -4.04 0.07 2.76
N VAL A 8 -4.60 0.25 1.56
CA VAL A 8 -5.28 1.48 1.14
C VAL A 8 -6.67 1.16 0.57
N LEU A 9 -7.56 2.15 0.58
CA LEU A 9 -8.88 1.97 -0.02
C LEU A 9 -8.80 1.90 -1.54
N SER A 10 -9.71 1.14 -2.17
CA SER A 10 -9.75 0.93 -3.63
C SER A 10 -9.61 2.21 -4.47
N PRO A 11 -10.29 3.33 -4.18
CA PRO A 11 -10.13 4.56 -4.95
C PRO A 11 -8.70 5.11 -4.94
N VAL A 12 -7.98 4.92 -3.83
CA VAL A 12 -6.62 5.42 -3.62
C VAL A 12 -5.59 4.53 -4.32
N MET A 13 -5.88 3.24 -4.55
CA MET A 13 -4.94 2.30 -5.16
C MET A 13 -4.43 2.76 -6.52
N ALA A 14 -5.31 3.37 -7.32
CA ALA A 14 -5.03 3.85 -8.68
C ALA A 14 -4.89 5.38 -8.78
N ASN A 15 -5.04 6.10 -7.66
CA ASN A 15 -4.90 7.55 -7.61
C ASN A 15 -4.53 8.00 -6.18
N PRO A 16 -3.24 7.92 -5.80
CA PRO A 16 -2.79 8.29 -4.45
C PRO A 16 -2.96 9.78 -4.13
N ASP A 17 -3.10 10.65 -5.13
CA ASP A 17 -3.34 12.10 -4.96
C ASP A 17 -4.71 12.43 -4.35
N LEU A 18 -5.59 11.44 -4.21
CA LEU A 18 -6.82 11.56 -3.43
C LEU A 18 -6.56 11.75 -1.92
N LEU A 19 -5.34 11.47 -1.46
CA LEU A 19 -4.92 11.68 -0.08
C LEU A 19 -4.33 13.08 0.10
N ARG A 20 -4.62 13.70 1.25
CA ARG A 20 -4.03 15.00 1.62
C ARG A 20 -2.56 14.92 2.02
N SER A 21 -2.08 13.73 2.38
CA SER A 21 -0.73 13.47 2.86
C SER A 21 -0.17 12.22 2.18
N PRO A 22 1.16 12.15 1.96
CA PRO A 22 1.79 10.97 1.37
C PRO A 22 1.50 9.70 2.18
N ALA A 23 1.20 8.62 1.46
CA ALA A 23 1.00 7.29 2.02
C ALA A 23 2.13 6.33 1.64
N THR A 24 2.22 5.23 2.39
CA THR A 24 3.13 4.14 2.08
C THR A 24 2.36 2.99 1.42
N VAL A 25 2.84 2.54 0.25
CA VAL A 25 2.42 1.28 -0.37
C VAL A 25 3.50 0.22 -0.14
N PHE A 26 3.08 -0.94 0.35
CA PHE A 26 4.01 -2.02 0.68
C PHE A 26 4.12 -3.03 -0.46
N VAL A 27 5.31 -3.58 -0.66
CA VAL A 27 5.58 -4.64 -1.64
C VAL A 27 6.23 -5.83 -0.92
N SER A 28 5.65 -7.02 -1.07
CA SER A 28 6.21 -8.28 -0.57
C SER A 28 6.22 -9.33 -1.67
N GLY A 29 7.35 -9.97 -1.93
CA GLY A 29 7.49 -10.97 -3.01
C GLY A 29 8.81 -11.74 -2.97
N ASN A 30 8.80 -12.99 -3.42
CA ASN A 30 10.00 -13.84 -3.46
C ASN A 30 10.83 -13.68 -4.75
N ASP A 31 10.25 -13.10 -5.78
CA ASP A 31 10.88 -12.94 -7.09
C ASP A 31 11.13 -11.44 -7.33
N ASP A 32 12.40 -11.06 -7.47
CA ASP A 32 12.79 -9.67 -7.61
C ASP A 32 12.37 -9.06 -8.96
N GLY A 33 12.30 -9.87 -10.03
CA GLY A 33 11.80 -9.43 -11.33
C GLY A 33 10.31 -9.11 -11.28
N ALA A 34 9.51 -9.96 -10.64
CA ALA A 34 8.09 -9.72 -10.43
C ALA A 34 7.84 -8.50 -9.54
N LYS A 35 8.66 -8.29 -8.49
CA LYS A 35 8.59 -7.07 -7.67
C LYS A 35 8.99 -5.83 -8.48
N ALA A 36 9.98 -5.93 -9.37
CA ALA A 36 10.37 -4.82 -10.25
C ALA A 36 9.19 -4.42 -11.14
N VAL A 37 8.58 -5.36 -11.87
CA VAL A 37 7.38 -5.12 -12.70
C VAL A 37 6.24 -4.50 -11.88
N THR A 38 6.02 -5.00 -10.65
CA THR A 38 4.99 -4.45 -9.76
C THR A 38 5.29 -3.00 -9.34
N ARG A 39 6.56 -2.65 -9.09
CA ARG A 39 6.96 -1.27 -8.82
C ARG A 39 6.71 -0.37 -10.02
N GLU A 40 6.97 -0.84 -11.24
CA GLU A 40 6.69 -0.06 -12.44
C GLU A 40 5.20 0.25 -12.57
N LEU A 41 4.35 -0.77 -12.39
CA LEU A 41 2.90 -0.59 -12.37
C LEU A 41 2.46 0.39 -11.27
N LEU A 42 3.04 0.32 -10.07
CA LEU A 42 2.74 1.25 -8.99
C LEU A 42 3.09 2.70 -9.37
N ARG A 43 4.22 2.92 -10.06
CA ARG A 43 4.59 4.24 -10.58
C ARG A 43 3.58 4.74 -11.61
N ASP A 44 3.13 3.88 -12.52
CA ASP A 44 2.10 4.22 -13.52
C ASP A 44 0.76 4.58 -12.86
N LEU A 45 0.47 4.00 -11.69
CA LEU A 45 -0.69 4.33 -10.86
C LEU A 45 -0.49 5.57 -9.98
N GLY A 46 0.64 6.27 -10.08
CA GLY A 46 0.94 7.51 -9.38
C GLY A 46 1.71 7.36 -8.06
N TRP A 47 2.12 6.15 -7.67
CA TRP A 47 2.92 5.95 -6.46
C TRP A 47 4.37 6.34 -6.70
N SER A 48 4.87 7.32 -5.95
CA SER A 48 6.28 7.72 -6.01
C SER A 48 7.21 6.63 -5.47
N ASP A 49 8.46 6.58 -5.94
CA ASP A 49 9.47 5.64 -5.41
C ASP A 49 9.68 5.79 -3.90
N ARG A 50 9.51 7.01 -3.35
CA ARG A 50 9.62 7.28 -1.91
C ARG A 50 8.46 6.70 -1.10
N SER A 51 7.30 6.50 -1.72
CA SER A 51 6.12 5.91 -1.08
C SER A 51 6.10 4.38 -1.15
N ILE A 52 6.97 3.76 -1.97
CA ILE A 52 7.00 2.31 -2.16
C ILE A 52 8.01 1.70 -1.18
N GLU A 53 7.51 0.97 -0.18
CA GLU A 53 8.35 0.25 0.81
C GLU A 53 8.35 -1.25 0.50
N ASP A 54 9.50 -1.80 0.12
CA ASP A 54 9.66 -3.25 -0.10
C ASP A 54 10.06 -3.95 1.19
N LEU A 55 9.15 -4.79 1.69
CA LEU A 55 9.30 -5.54 2.93
C LEU A 55 10.05 -6.88 2.72
N GLY A 56 10.53 -7.13 1.51
CA GLY A 56 11.30 -8.30 1.12
C GLY A 56 10.40 -9.47 0.72
N ARG A 57 10.68 -10.63 1.31
CA ARG A 57 10.07 -11.92 0.92
C ARG A 57 8.57 -11.96 1.20
N ILE A 58 7.87 -12.90 0.56
CA ILE A 58 6.39 -12.99 0.62
C ILE A 58 5.84 -13.24 2.03
N ASN A 59 6.64 -13.77 2.96
CA ASN A 59 6.23 -13.99 4.35
C ASN A 59 5.88 -12.67 5.08
N SER A 60 6.45 -11.54 4.67
CA SER A 60 6.13 -10.21 5.21
C SER A 60 4.70 -9.75 4.89
N ALA A 61 4.03 -10.34 3.89
CA ALA A 61 2.66 -10.03 3.52
C ALA A 61 1.66 -10.21 4.69
N ARG A 62 1.97 -11.10 5.64
CA ARG A 62 1.13 -11.30 6.84
C ARG A 62 0.98 -10.01 7.66
N GLY A 63 2.03 -9.19 7.71
CA GLY A 63 1.99 -7.91 8.40
C GLY A 63 1.07 -6.91 7.70
N THR A 64 1.22 -6.77 6.37
CA THR A 64 0.37 -5.86 5.59
C THR A 64 -1.09 -6.32 5.59
N GLU A 65 -1.35 -7.62 5.56
CA GLU A 65 -2.70 -8.22 5.68
C GLU A 65 -3.32 -7.99 7.05
N ALA A 66 -2.54 -8.06 8.14
CA ALA A 66 -3.05 -7.72 9.46
C ALA A 66 -3.43 -6.24 9.56
N LEU A 67 -2.66 -5.34 8.92
CA LEU A 67 -2.94 -3.89 8.96
C LEU A 67 -4.29 -3.52 8.36
N ILE A 68 -4.76 -4.22 7.32
CA ILE A 68 -6.08 -3.90 6.72
C ILE A 68 -7.24 -4.15 7.68
N LEU A 69 -7.05 -4.97 8.72
CA LEU A 69 -8.05 -5.20 9.76
C LEU A 69 -8.38 -3.93 10.57
N LEU A 70 -7.51 -2.90 10.53
CA LEU A 70 -7.80 -1.60 11.13
C LEU A 70 -8.86 -0.80 10.35
N ALA A 71 -8.98 -1.02 9.03
CA ALA A 71 -9.84 -0.23 8.16
C ALA A 71 -11.31 -0.13 8.60
N PRO A 72 -12.04 -1.24 8.90
CA PRO A 72 -13.43 -1.13 9.32
C PRO A 72 -13.61 -0.27 10.59
N TYR A 73 -12.66 -0.33 11.53
CA TYR A 73 -12.71 0.47 12.75
C TYR A 73 -12.39 1.94 12.50
N LEU A 74 -11.44 2.23 11.62
CA LEU A 74 -11.13 3.60 11.19
C LEU A 74 -12.30 4.23 10.46
N ILE A 75 -12.93 3.50 9.52
CA ILE A 75 -14.14 3.94 8.82
C ILE A 75 -15.26 4.22 9.82
N ARG A 76 -15.49 3.32 10.78
CA ARG A 76 -16.50 3.52 11.82
C ARG A 76 -16.23 4.75 12.69
N SER A 77 -14.97 5.01 13.03
CA SER A 77 -14.59 6.12 13.93
C SER A 77 -14.50 7.48 13.23
N LYS A 78 -14.12 7.51 11.95
CA LYS A 78 -13.77 8.75 11.22
C LYS A 78 -14.68 9.04 10.02
N GLY A 79 -15.63 8.14 9.74
CA GLY A 79 -16.48 8.21 8.55
C GLY A 79 -15.81 7.60 7.32
N PHE A 80 -16.59 7.46 6.25
CA PHE A 80 -16.12 6.90 4.99
C PHE A 80 -15.37 7.96 4.18
N ALA A 81 -14.09 8.16 4.51
CA ALA A 81 -13.17 9.04 3.79
C ALA A 81 -11.97 8.24 3.27
N ASN A 82 -11.33 8.75 2.22
CA ASN A 82 -10.08 8.16 1.72
C ASN A 82 -8.98 8.29 2.78
N PHE A 83 -8.42 7.15 3.19
CA PHE A 83 -7.26 7.10 4.07
C PHE A 83 -6.31 6.00 3.62
N ALA A 84 -5.10 6.08 4.15
CA ALA A 84 -4.05 5.09 3.99
C ALA A 84 -3.14 5.13 5.22
N LEU A 85 -2.22 4.18 5.30
CA LEU A 85 -1.19 4.14 6.33
C LEU A 85 0.13 4.72 5.78
N SER A 86 0.87 5.42 6.64
CA SER A 86 2.17 5.99 6.31
C SER A 86 3.22 5.60 7.35
N VAL A 87 4.41 5.23 6.90
CA VAL A 87 5.59 5.08 7.76
C VAL A 87 6.30 6.44 7.85
N VAL A 88 6.42 6.98 9.05
CA VAL A 88 7.12 8.26 9.32
C VAL A 88 8.43 7.96 10.06
N ARG A 89 9.52 8.64 9.67
CA ARG A 89 10.86 8.50 10.27
C ARG A 89 11.38 9.87 10.69
#